data_AF-A0A1Y3SPJ8-F1
#
_entry.id   AF-A0A1Y3SPJ8-F1
#
_cell.length_a   1.000
_cell.length_b   1.000
_cell.length_c   1.000
_cell.angle_alpha   90.00
_cell.angle_beta   90.00
_cell.angle_gamma   90.00
#
_symmetry.space_group_name_H-M   'P 1'
#
loop_
_entity.id
_entity.type
_entity.pdbx_description
1 polymer ?
#
loop_
_entity_poly.entity_id
_entity_poly.type
_entity_poly.pdbx_seq_one_letter_code
_entity_poly.pdbx_strand_id
1 'polypeptide(L)'
;MSQMIMVAGGVLVAVVCGTVVRKQTPEIALVLAICATTAVMLAVSGELGEVVAFIQHLAQAGGISQELLVPVMKATGIAIITRFAAEFCRDAKENGLAGTVELAGTVLGLVAAMPLMNGVLTLLEDLMG
;
A
#
# COMPACT_ATOMS: atom_id res chain seq x y z
N MET A 1 8.91 18.42 -0.28
CA MET A 1 9.89 18.62 0.82
C MET A 1 9.21 19.00 2.13
N SER A 2 8.27 19.96 2.16
CA SER A 2 7.56 20.37 3.40
C SER A 2 6.67 19.27 4.03
N GLN A 3 5.93 18.50 3.20
CA GLN A 3 5.10 17.37 3.61
C GLN A 3 5.89 16.29 4.38
N MET A 4 7.02 15.85 3.83
CA MET A 4 7.84 14.80 4.43
C MET A 4 8.47 15.21 5.77
N ILE A 5 8.74 16.50 5.98
CA ILE A 5 9.18 17.03 7.28
C ILE A 5 8.06 16.94 8.31
N MET A 6 6.82 17.25 7.94
CA MET A 6 5.65 17.09 8.81
C MET A 6 5.39 15.63 9.17
N VAL A 7 5.44 14.74 8.18
CA VAL A 7 5.27 13.30 8.39
C VAL A 7 6.37 12.74 9.29
N ALA A 8 7.64 13.03 8.99
CA ALA A 8 8.76 12.55 9.78
C ALA A 8 8.74 13.09 11.22
N GLY A 9 8.42 14.38 11.39
CA GLY A 9 8.27 15.00 12.71
C GLY A 9 7.13 14.37 13.52
N GLY A 10 5.97 14.18 12.91
CA GLY A 10 4.81 13.54 13.55
C GLY A 10 5.10 12.11 13.98
N VAL A 11 5.77 11.32 13.13
CA VAL A 11 6.19 9.94 13.45
C VAL A 11 7.19 9.93 14.60
N LEU A 12 8.22 10.77 14.57
CA LEU A 12 9.23 10.84 15.64
C LEU A 12 8.58 11.17 16.98
N VAL A 13 7.68 12.16 17.03
CA VAL A 13 6.95 12.50 18.25
C VAL A 13 6.07 11.33 18.70
N ALA A 14 5.34 10.69 17.79
CA ALA A 14 4.49 9.55 18.13
C ALA A 14 5.29 8.36 18.66
N VAL A 15 6.47 8.07 18.09
CA VAL A 15 7.37 7.00 18.56
C VAL A 15 7.94 7.33 19.94
N VAL A 16 8.38 8.57 20.17
CA VAL A 16 8.91 8.99 21.48
C VAL A 16 7.81 8.94 22.55
N CYS A 17 6.63 9.48 22.28
CA CYS A 17 5.49 9.40 23.19
C CYS A 17 5.05 7.95 23.42
N GLY A 18 4.95 7.15 22.35
CA GLY A 18 4.57 5.75 22.41
C GLY A 18 5.54 4.92 23.25
N THR A 19 6.85 5.12 23.10
CA THR A 19 7.87 4.39 23.89
C THR A 19 7.86 4.75 25.37
N VAL A 20 7.55 6.01 25.72
CA VAL A 20 7.39 6.45 27.12
C VAL A 20 6.12 5.84 27.75
N VAL A 21 5.00 5.84 27.03
CA VAL A 21 3.71 5.29 27.50
C VAL A 21 3.76 3.77 27.64
N ARG A 22 4.50 3.08 26.76
CA ARG A 22 4.65 1.60 26.76
C ARG A 22 5.17 1.03 28.08
N LYS A 23 5.92 1.83 28.86
CA LYS A 23 6.42 1.43 30.19
C LYS A 23 5.34 1.39 31.27
N GLN A 24 4.21 2.08 31.06
CA GLN A 24 3.11 2.14 32.02
C GLN A 24 1.91 1.30 31.57
N THR A 25 1.49 1.43 30.31
CA THR A 25 0.30 0.75 29.76
C THR A 25 0.55 0.29 28.32
N PRO A 26 0.82 -1.00 28.09
CA PRO A 26 1.16 -1.51 26.75
C PRO A 26 -0.02 -1.41 25.75
N GLU A 27 -1.26 -1.45 26.22
CA GLU A 27 -2.46 -1.30 25.37
C GLU A 27 -2.59 0.11 24.78
N ILE A 28 -2.32 1.15 25.57
CA ILE A 28 -2.37 2.54 25.09
C ILE A 28 -1.26 2.80 24.06
N ALA A 29 -0.08 2.21 24.28
CA ALA A 29 1.02 2.32 23.32
C ALA A 29 0.73 1.61 21.98
N LEU A 30 -0.04 0.51 21.99
CA LEU A 30 -0.53 -0.13 20.77
C LEU A 30 -1.47 0.82 20.01
N VAL A 31 -2.49 1.36 20.69
CA VAL A 31 -3.45 2.29 20.08
C VAL A 31 -2.72 3.53 19.51
N LEU A 32 -1.72 4.06 20.22
CA LEU A 32 -0.87 5.15 19.73
C LEU A 32 -0.10 4.80 18.45
N ALA A 33 0.51 3.62 18.38
CA ALA A 33 1.22 3.16 17.19
C ALA A 33 0.27 3.03 15.99
N ILE A 34 -0.90 2.41 16.21
CA ILE A 34 -1.98 2.25 15.22
C ILE A 34 -2.47 3.61 14.70
N CYS A 35 -2.72 4.56 15.60
CA CYS A 35 -3.13 5.91 15.22
C CYS A 35 -2.03 6.64 14.42
N ALA A 36 -0.77 6.50 14.83
CA ALA A 36 0.36 7.14 14.17
C ALA A 36 0.58 6.60 12.75
N THR A 37 0.61 5.27 12.58
CA THR A 37 0.77 4.63 11.26
C THR A 37 -0.41 4.97 10.34
N THR A 38 -1.64 4.99 10.86
CA THR A 38 -2.82 5.41 10.10
C THR A 38 -2.76 6.89 9.68
N ALA A 39 -2.35 7.78 10.58
CA ALA A 39 -2.23 9.21 10.27
C ALA A 39 -1.19 9.48 9.18
N VAL A 40 -0.05 8.78 9.22
CA VAL A 40 0.98 8.84 8.16
C VAL A 40 0.42 8.36 6.83
N MET A 41 -0.29 7.24 6.84
CA MET A 41 -0.87 6.66 5.63
C MET A 41 -1.88 7.61 4.98
N LEU A 42 -2.73 8.26 5.78
CA LEU A 42 -3.67 9.27 5.31
C LEU A 42 -2.95 10.50 4.76
N ALA A 43 -1.87 10.95 5.39
CA ALA A 43 -1.09 12.09 4.90
C ALA A 43 -0.46 11.85 3.51
N VAL A 44 -0.03 10.62 3.23
CA VAL A 44 0.59 10.24 1.95
C VAL A 44 -0.44 9.84 0.88
N SER A 45 -1.68 9.54 1.28
CA SER A 45 -2.75 9.11 0.35
C SER A 45 -3.06 10.11 -0.77
N GLY A 46 -2.88 11.41 -0.52
CA GLY A 46 -3.03 12.46 -1.53
C GLY A 46 -1.97 12.39 -2.64
N GLU A 47 -0.71 12.17 -2.28
CA GLU A 47 0.39 12.05 -3.26
C GLU A 47 0.25 10.78 -4.10
N LEU A 48 -0.28 9.71 -3.51
CA LEU A 48 -0.68 8.51 -4.26
C LEU A 48 -1.65 8.87 -5.39
N GLY A 49 -2.65 9.71 -5.13
CA GLY A 49 -3.61 10.17 -6.15
C GLY A 49 -2.95 10.93 -7.30
N GLU A 50 -1.98 11.80 -7.02
CA GLU A 50 -1.22 12.51 -8.07
C GLU A 50 -0.41 11.54 -8.94
N VAL A 51 0.23 10.54 -8.33
CA VAL A 51 0.96 9.49 -9.06
C VAL A 51 0.01 8.71 -9.96
N VAL A 52 -1.18 8.34 -9.48
CA VAL A 52 -2.18 7.64 -10.31
C VAL A 52 -2.62 8.51 -11.48
N ALA A 53 -2.92 9.79 -11.24
CA ALA A 53 -3.33 10.71 -12.30
C ALA A 53 -2.21 10.89 -13.35
N PHE A 54 -0.96 11.00 -12.91
CA PHE A 54 0.19 11.09 -13.80
C PHE A 54 0.36 9.82 -14.66
N ILE A 55 0.26 8.63 -14.05
CA ILE A 55 0.30 7.36 -14.79
C ILE A 55 -0.84 7.26 -15.80
N GLN A 56 -2.05 7.69 -15.44
CA GLN A 56 -3.19 7.73 -16.37
C GLN A 56 -2.95 8.69 -17.54
N HIS A 57 -2.39 9.86 -17.28
CA HIS A 57 -2.02 10.81 -18.33
C HIS A 57 -0.96 10.24 -19.28
N LEU A 58 0.07 9.59 -18.75
CA LEU A 58 1.10 8.92 -19.57
C LEU A 58 0.50 7.77 -20.39
N ALA A 59 -0.38 6.98 -19.79
CA ALA A 59 -1.05 5.88 -20.48
C ALA A 59 -1.89 6.38 -21.66
N GLN A 60 -2.66 7.45 -21.46
CA GLN A 60 -3.42 8.09 -22.54
C GLN A 60 -2.52 8.64 -23.64
N ALA A 61 -1.42 9.31 -23.28
CA ALA A 61 -0.47 9.86 -24.24
C ALA A 61 0.27 8.77 -25.04
N GLY A 62 0.54 7.62 -24.41
CA GLY A 62 1.21 6.47 -25.01
C GLY A 62 0.29 5.49 -25.73
N GLY A 63 -1.03 5.74 -25.78
CA GLY A 63 -2.00 4.83 -26.39
C GLY A 63 -2.21 3.51 -25.64
N ILE A 64 -1.84 3.46 -24.35
CA ILE A 64 -2.03 2.26 -23.51
C ILE A 64 -3.49 2.17 -23.10
N SER A 65 -4.10 1.00 -23.32
CA SER A 65 -5.50 0.76 -22.94
C SER A 65 -5.67 0.80 -21.42
N GLN A 66 -6.80 1.36 -20.96
CA GLN A 66 -7.12 1.37 -19.53
C GLN A 66 -7.28 -0.05 -18.95
N GLU A 67 -7.59 -1.03 -19.81
CA GLU A 67 -7.71 -2.44 -19.43
C GLU A 67 -6.40 -3.05 -18.92
N LEU A 68 -5.24 -2.55 -19.38
CA LEU A 68 -3.93 -2.95 -18.86
C LEU A 68 -3.54 -2.17 -17.59
N LEU A 69 -4.03 -0.94 -17.45
CA LEU A 69 -3.72 -0.09 -16.30
C LEU A 69 -4.45 -0.53 -15.03
N VAL A 70 -5.73 -0.90 -15.15
CA VAL A 70 -6.59 -1.28 -14.02
C VAL A 70 -6.01 -2.46 -13.20
N PRO A 71 -5.51 -3.55 -13.81
CA PRO A 71 -4.90 -4.66 -13.07
C PRO A 71 -3.62 -4.24 -12.31
N VAL A 72 -2.77 -3.41 -12.93
CA VAL A 72 -1.56 -2.87 -12.26
C VAL A 72 -1.96 -2.08 -11.03
N MET A 73 -2.92 -1.15 -11.19
CA MET A 73 -3.44 -0.33 -10.10
C MET A 73 -4.05 -1.18 -8.98
N LYS A 74 -4.81 -2.24 -9.32
CA LYS A 74 -5.36 -3.19 -8.35
C LYS A 74 -4.26 -3.92 -7.58
N ALA A 75 -3.24 -4.45 -8.28
CA ALA A 75 -2.13 -5.16 -7.64
C ALA A 75 -1.36 -4.25 -6.69
N THR A 76 -1.06 -3.01 -7.10
CA THR A 76 -0.43 -2.00 -6.23
C THR A 76 -1.28 -1.68 -5.01
N GLY A 77 -2.59 -1.47 -5.19
CA GLY A 77 -3.52 -1.23 -4.08
C GLY A 77 -3.55 -2.39 -3.08
N ILE A 78 -3.62 -3.63 -3.57
CA ILE A 78 -3.57 -4.84 -2.74
C ILE A 78 -2.27 -4.87 -1.93
N ALA A 79 -1.12 -4.62 -2.57
CA ALA A 79 0.18 -4.64 -1.89
C ALA A 79 0.28 -3.59 -0.77
N ILE A 80 -0.21 -2.37 -1.03
CA ILE A 80 -0.24 -1.27 -0.06
C ILE A 80 -1.10 -1.64 1.15
N ILE A 81 -2.34 -2.09 0.92
CA ILE A 81 -3.27 -2.47 2.00
C ILE A 81 -2.71 -3.66 2.79
N THR A 82 -2.16 -4.65 2.10
CA THR A 82 -1.58 -5.85 2.72
C THR A 82 -0.45 -5.48 3.67
N ARG A 83 0.50 -4.66 3.21
CA ARG A 83 1.63 -4.20 4.05
C ARG A 83 1.13 -3.40 5.26
N PHE A 84 0.19 -2.50 5.04
CA PHE A 84 -0.40 -1.70 6.10
C PHE A 84 -1.03 -2.62 7.15
N ALA A 85 -1.96 -3.50 6.77
CA ALA A 85 -2.63 -4.43 7.67
C ALA A 85 -1.66 -5.38 8.42
N ALA A 86 -0.64 -5.91 7.73
CA ALA A 86 0.37 -6.76 8.35
C ALA A 86 1.15 -6.02 9.44
N GLU A 87 1.45 -4.74 9.24
CA GLU A 87 2.15 -3.93 10.23
C GLU A 87 1.29 -3.70 11.49
N PHE A 88 -0.03 -3.51 11.38
CA PHE A 88 -0.92 -3.48 12.56
C PHE A 88 -0.84 -4.78 13.36
N CYS A 89 -0.83 -5.92 12.68
CA CYS A 89 -0.67 -7.21 13.35
C CYS A 89 0.69 -7.30 14.06
N ARG A 90 1.77 -6.81 13.45
CA ARG A 90 3.10 -6.77 14.08
C ARG A 90 3.17 -5.84 15.28
N ASP A 91 2.54 -4.67 15.20
CA ASP A 91 2.44 -3.73 16.32
C ASP A 91 1.69 -4.35 17.50
N ALA A 92 0.66 -5.17 17.22
CA ALA A 92 -0.08 -5.97 18.19
C ALA A 92 0.68 -7.22 18.70
N LYS A 93 1.92 -7.44 18.24
CA LYS A 93 2.74 -8.64 18.50
C LYS A 93 2.20 -9.95 17.91
N GLU A 94 1.26 -9.86 16.98
CA GLU A 94 0.63 -10.98 16.28
C GLU A 94 1.35 -11.28 14.95
N ASN A 95 2.62 -11.68 15.01
CA ASN A 95 3.43 -11.95 13.81
C ASN A 95 2.87 -13.08 12.94
N GLY A 96 2.20 -14.07 13.55
CA GLY A 96 1.53 -15.15 12.82
C GLY A 96 0.41 -14.62 11.93
N LEU A 97 -0.44 -13.74 12.47
CA LEU A 97 -1.50 -13.08 11.70
C LEU A 97 -0.95 -12.11 10.66
N ALA A 98 0.15 -11.41 10.96
CA ALA A 98 0.83 -10.59 9.95
C ALA A 98 1.26 -11.44 8.74
N GLY A 99 1.84 -12.62 8.99
CA GLY A 99 2.24 -13.55 7.93
C GLY A 99 1.06 -14.09 7.11
N THR A 100 -0.09 -14.36 7.73
CA THR A 100 -1.29 -14.82 6.99
C THR A 100 -1.87 -13.71 6.12
N VAL A 101 -1.87 -12.46 6.59
CA VAL A 101 -2.27 -11.29 5.80
C VAL A 101 -1.35 -11.12 4.59
N GLU A 102 -0.03 -11.20 4.77
CA GLU A 102 0.94 -11.11 3.67
C GLU A 102 0.76 -12.21 2.62
N LEU A 103 0.50 -13.44 3.06
CA LEU A 103 0.17 -14.56 2.17
C LEU A 103 -1.11 -14.29 1.38
N ALA A 104 -2.18 -13.85 2.05
CA ALA A 104 -3.44 -13.51 1.38
C ALA A 104 -3.25 -12.41 0.32
N GLY A 105 -2.51 -11.35 0.66
CA GLY A 105 -2.18 -10.28 -0.28
C GLY A 105 -1.36 -10.75 -1.47
N THR A 106 -0.43 -11.69 -1.27
CA THR A 106 0.36 -12.30 -2.35
C THR A 106 -0.55 -13.07 -3.31
N VAL A 107 -1.46 -13.90 -2.80
CA VAL A 107 -2.42 -14.64 -3.63
C VAL A 107 -3.35 -13.69 -4.38
N LEU A 108 -3.89 -12.68 -3.70
CA LEU A 108 -4.77 -11.68 -4.34
C LEU A 108 -4.02 -10.85 -5.40
N GLY A 109 -2.75 -10.53 -5.16
CA GLY A 109 -1.89 -9.86 -6.13
C GLY A 109 -1.68 -10.70 -7.39
N LEU A 110 -1.47 -12.01 -7.26
CA LEU A 110 -1.38 -12.93 -8.39
C LEU A 110 -2.69 -13.01 -9.17
N VAL A 111 -3.83 -13.05 -8.48
CA VAL A 111 -5.16 -13.02 -9.12
C VAL A 111 -5.35 -11.70 -9.89
N ALA A 112 -4.95 -10.58 -9.29
CA ALA A 112 -5.02 -9.27 -9.94
C ALA A 112 -4.10 -9.17 -11.17
N ALA A 113 -3.05 -9.98 -11.27
CA ALA A 113 -2.17 -10.02 -12.44
C ALA A 113 -2.73 -10.86 -13.61
N MET A 114 -3.76 -11.70 -13.41
CA MET A 114 -4.31 -12.54 -14.48
C MET A 114 -4.78 -11.76 -15.72
N PRO A 115 -5.51 -10.63 -15.60
CA PRO A 115 -5.97 -9.89 -16.78
C PRO A 115 -4.81 -9.31 -17.61
N LEU A 116 -3.69 -8.96 -16.97
CA LEU A 116 -2.47 -8.54 -17.69
C LEU A 116 -1.90 -9.68 -18.53
N MET A 117 -1.85 -10.89 -17.98
CA MET A 117 -1.36 -12.06 -18.72
C MET A 117 -2.23 -12.35 -19.95
N ASN A 118 -3.56 -12.24 -19.82
CA ASN A 118 -4.47 -12.37 -20.96
C ASN A 118 -4.24 -11.27 -21.99
N GLY A 119 -4.08 -10.02 -21.56
CA GLY A 119 -3.80 -8.91 -22.46
C GLY A 119 -2.50 -9.11 -23.26
N VAL A 120 -1.45 -9.63 -22.63
CA VAL A 120 -0.20 -9.99 -23.32
C VAL A 120 -0.42 -11.12 -24.32
N LEU A 121 -1.19 -12.15 -23.96
CA LEU A 121 -1.48 -13.28 -24.85
C LEU A 121 -2.23 -12.82 -26.12
N THR A 122 -3.26 -11.98 -25.95
CA THR A 122 -4.02 -11.41 -27.08
C THR A 122 -3.14 -10.56 -27.99
N LEU A 123 -2.26 -9.73 -27.43
CA LEU A 123 -1.32 -8.94 -28.23
C LEU A 123 -0.35 -9.81 -29.03
N LEU A 124 0.08 -10.95 -28.48
CA LEU A 124 0.92 -11.91 -29.20
C LEU A 124 0.15 -12.62 -30.32
N GLU A 125 -1.11 -13.00 -30.08
CA GLU A 125 -1.98 -13.59 -31.09
C GLU A 125 -2.21 -12.65 -32.27
N ASP A 126 -2.48 -11.36 -32.01
CA ASP A 126 -2.65 -10.33 -33.04
C ASP A 126 -1.39 -10.08 -33.88
N LEU A 127 -0.19 -10.28 -33.30
CA LEU A 127 1.08 -10.11 -34.02
C LEU A 127 1.48 -11.34 -34.84
N MET A 128 0.95 -12.52 -34.51
CA MET A 128 1.24 -13.78 -35.20
C MET A 128 0.23 -14.11 -36.31
N GLY A 129 -0.96 -13.49 -36.30
CA GLY A 129 -1.98 -13.59 -37.35
C GLY A 129 -1.79 -12.58 -38.47
#